data_AF-A0AAD8B262-F1
#
_entry.id   AF-A0AAD8B262-F1
#
_cell.length_a   1.000
_cell.length_b   1.000
_cell.length_c   1.000
_cell.angle_alpha   90.00
_cell.angle_beta   90.00
_cell.angle_gamma   90.00
#
_symmetry.space_group_name_H-M   'P 1'
#
loop_
_entity.id
_entity.type
_entity.pdbx_description
1 polymer ?
#
loop_
_entity_poly.entity_id
_entity_poly.type
_entity_poly.pdbx_seq_one_letter_code
_entity_poly.pdbx_strand_id
1 'polypeptide(L)'
;MNMTGGSQMNMSEGSQMNMFRGNQMKMSRGIQMNMTGGSQMNMTEESQMNRFRGSQMNMSEGSQMNMSGGSQMNMTGGSQMNMSRGSQMNMTGEVK
;
A
#
# COMPACT_ATOMS: atom_id res chain seq x y z
N MET A 1 -1.16 13.60 7.03
CA MET A 1 -0.62 14.45 5.94
C MET A 1 -1.49 14.28 4.70
N ASN A 2 -1.86 15.37 4.02
CA ASN A 2 -2.63 15.32 2.78
C ASN A 2 -1.74 15.76 1.63
N MET A 3 -1.59 14.94 0.59
CA MET A 3 -0.82 15.29 -0.60
C MET A 3 -1.65 15.15 -1.87
N THR A 4 -1.54 16.17 -2.73
CA THR A 4 -2.27 16.28 -3.98
C THR A 4 -1.26 16.55 -5.10
N GLY A 5 -0.91 15.51 -5.87
CA GLY A 5 0.12 15.58 -6.90
C GLY A 5 1.37 14.75 -6.57
N GLY A 6 2.17 14.48 -7.60
CA GLY A 6 3.26 13.50 -7.51
C GLY A 6 4.37 13.92 -6.55
N SER A 7 4.59 13.09 -5.53
CA SER A 7 5.54 13.33 -4.45
C SER A 7 6.37 12.08 -4.20
N GLN A 8 7.62 12.27 -3.76
CA GLN A 8 8.49 11.20 -3.25
C GLN A 8 8.67 11.37 -1.74
N MET A 9 8.50 10.30 -0.98
CA MET A 9 8.60 10.35 0.49
C MET A 9 9.28 9.10 1.05
N ASN A 10 10.15 9.32 2.04
CA ASN A 10 10.72 8.28 2.87
C ASN A 10 10.36 8.56 4.33
N MET A 11 9.71 7.64 5.03
CA MET A 11 9.51 7.74 6.47
C MET A 11 9.89 6.46 7.19
N SER A 12 10.43 6.64 8.38
CA SER A 12 10.93 5.53 9.20
C SER A 12 9.87 5.00 10.17
N GLU A 13 8.93 5.84 10.62
CA GLU A 13 7.92 5.45 11.61
C GLU A 13 6.59 6.19 11.38
N GLY A 14 5.48 5.50 11.66
CA GLY A 14 4.27 6.06 12.26
C GLY A 14 3.66 7.25 11.52
N SER A 15 2.73 7.03 10.59
CA SER A 15 2.02 8.16 9.95
C SER A 15 0.62 7.84 9.43
N GLN A 16 -0.25 8.86 9.50
CA GLN A 16 -1.55 8.85 8.83
C GLN A 16 -1.51 9.75 7.59
N MET A 17 -1.84 9.22 6.42
CA MET A 17 -1.75 9.95 5.15
C MET A 17 -2.97 9.78 4.25
N ASN A 18 -3.39 10.87 3.61
CA ASN A 18 -4.32 10.84 2.49
C ASN A 18 -3.64 11.36 1.23
N MET A 19 -3.74 10.59 0.15
CA MET A 19 -2.92 10.78 -1.04
C MET A 19 -3.75 10.76 -2.31
N PHE A 20 -3.50 11.73 -3.19
CA PHE A 20 -4.16 11.82 -4.49
C PHE A 20 -3.14 11.90 -5.62
N ARG A 21 -3.19 10.91 -6.52
CA ARG A 21 -2.41 10.79 -7.78
C ARG A 21 -0.88 10.84 -7.66
N GLY A 22 -0.22 9.81 -8.19
CA GLY A 22 1.15 9.88 -8.72
C GLY A 22 2.26 9.85 -7.68
N ASN A 23 2.09 9.17 -6.55
CA ASN A 23 3.06 9.20 -5.47
C ASN A 23 3.98 7.97 -5.43
N GLN A 24 5.23 8.17 -5.00
CA GLN A 24 6.19 7.11 -4.71
C GLN A 24 6.61 7.19 -3.24
N MET A 25 6.54 6.06 -2.52
CA MET A 25 6.87 6.04 -1.10
C MET A 25 7.67 4.82 -0.66
N LYS A 26 8.59 5.04 0.28
CA LYS A 26 9.26 3.98 1.04
C LYS A 26 9.05 4.20 2.53
N MET A 27 8.58 3.17 3.22
CA MET A 27 8.12 3.25 4.59
C MET A 27 8.59 2.04 5.39
N SER A 28 9.06 2.25 6.62
CA SER A 28 9.59 1.14 7.42
C SER A 28 8.56 0.53 8.38
N ARG A 29 7.78 1.33 9.12
CA ARG A 29 6.87 0.80 10.15
C ARG A 29 5.60 1.62 10.37
N GLY A 30 4.46 0.94 10.53
CA GLY A 30 3.28 1.44 11.24
C GLY A 30 2.55 2.59 10.54
N ILE A 31 1.76 2.30 9.50
CA ILE A 31 1.11 3.34 8.70
C ILE A 31 -0.38 3.07 8.45
N GLN A 32 -1.17 4.15 8.49
CA GLN A 32 -2.53 4.16 7.97
C GLN A 32 -2.63 5.09 6.76
N MET A 33 -3.05 4.54 5.61
CA MET A 33 -3.11 5.26 4.34
C MET A 33 -4.46 5.14 3.64
N ASN A 34 -4.97 6.28 3.16
CA ASN A 34 -6.00 6.32 2.14
C ASN A 34 -5.42 6.90 0.84
N MET A 35 -5.63 6.21 -0.28
CA MET A 35 -5.09 6.64 -1.56
C MET A 35 -6.15 6.62 -2.67
N THR A 36 -6.09 7.62 -3.53
CA THR A 36 -6.89 7.68 -4.76
C THR A 36 -5.97 7.94 -5.97
N GLY A 37 -5.84 6.95 -6.85
CA GLY A 37 -5.06 6.98 -8.09
C GLY A 37 -3.69 6.29 -8.04
N GLY A 38 -3.00 6.32 -9.19
CA GLY A 38 -1.70 5.70 -9.44
C GLY A 38 -0.66 5.95 -8.34
N SER A 39 -0.10 4.92 -7.71
CA SER A 39 1.04 5.08 -6.79
C SER A 39 1.97 3.86 -6.79
N GLN A 40 3.24 4.07 -6.43
CA GLN A 40 4.20 2.99 -6.14
C GLN A 40 4.61 3.05 -4.68
N MET A 41 4.60 1.92 -3.98
CA MET A 41 4.96 1.88 -2.57
C MET A 41 5.79 0.67 -2.18
N ASN A 42 6.68 0.89 -1.22
CA ASN A 42 7.42 -0.16 -0.53
C ASN A 42 7.26 0.03 0.98
N MET A 43 6.75 -0.98 1.67
CA MET A 43 6.59 -1.01 3.12
C MET A 43 7.22 -2.25 3.71
N THR A 44 7.89 -2.08 4.85
CA THR A 44 8.56 -3.18 5.53
C THR A 44 7.65 -3.83 6.59
N GLU A 45 7.05 -3.06 7.49
CA GLU A 45 6.27 -3.61 8.62
C GLU A 45 4.92 -2.88 8.81
N GLU A 46 3.88 -3.64 9.18
CA GLU A 46 2.60 -3.21 9.77
C GLU A 46 1.92 -2.03 9.06
N SER A 47 0.95 -2.33 8.20
CA SER A 47 0.18 -1.30 7.50
C SER A 47 -1.34 -1.55 7.44
N GLN A 48 -2.08 -0.45 7.45
CA GLN A 48 -3.51 -0.38 7.17
C GLN A 48 -3.70 0.48 5.93
N MET A 49 -4.18 -0.09 4.83
CA MET A 49 -4.34 0.63 3.57
C MET A 49 -5.73 0.50 2.97
N ASN A 50 -6.28 1.63 2.55
CA ASN A 50 -7.44 1.68 1.67
C ASN A 50 -7.07 2.41 0.36
N ARG A 51 -7.38 1.80 -0.78
CA ARG A 51 -7.00 2.34 -2.09
C ARG A 51 -8.11 2.23 -3.12
N PHE A 52 -8.23 3.31 -3.90
CA PHE A 52 -8.99 3.37 -5.13
C PHE A 52 -8.08 3.61 -6.37
N ARG A 53 -8.03 2.60 -7.27
CA ARG A 53 -7.37 2.52 -8.59
C ARG A 53 -5.83 2.51 -8.61
N GLY A 54 -5.26 1.53 -9.34
CA GLY A 54 -3.98 1.65 -10.03
C GLY A 54 -2.73 1.70 -9.15
N SER A 55 -1.96 0.64 -9.02
CA SER A 55 -0.69 0.72 -8.26
C SER A 55 0.25 -0.45 -8.33
N GLN A 56 1.50 -0.22 -7.90
CA GLN A 56 2.45 -1.28 -7.56
C GLN A 56 2.80 -1.20 -6.06
N MET A 57 2.78 -2.33 -5.37
CA MET A 57 3.14 -2.41 -3.95
C MET A 57 4.07 -3.57 -3.67
N ASN A 58 5.04 -3.33 -2.79
CA ASN A 58 5.85 -4.36 -2.14
C ASN A 58 5.68 -4.23 -0.62
N MET A 59 5.30 -5.33 0.03
CA MET A 59 5.09 -5.41 1.48
C MET A 59 5.93 -6.56 2.05
N SER A 60 6.58 -6.37 3.19
CA SER A 60 7.43 -7.43 3.78
C SER A 60 6.78 -8.17 4.96
N GLU A 61 5.98 -7.51 5.80
CA GLU A 61 5.31 -8.13 6.95
C GLU A 61 4.02 -7.41 7.36
N GLY A 62 3.00 -8.17 7.78
CA GLY A 62 1.85 -7.68 8.58
C GLY A 62 1.02 -6.60 7.90
N SER A 63 -0.08 -6.92 7.22
CA SER A 63 -0.89 -5.88 6.58
C SER A 63 -2.38 -6.18 6.49
N GLN A 64 -3.19 -5.12 6.59
CA GLN A 64 -4.60 -5.13 6.23
C GLN A 64 -4.81 -4.21 5.02
N MET A 65 -5.38 -4.75 3.96
CA MET A 65 -5.54 -4.00 2.72
C MET A 65 -6.93 -4.12 2.12
N ASN A 66 -7.51 -2.97 1.80
CA ASN A 66 -8.70 -2.83 0.99
C ASN A 66 -8.36 -2.13 -0.32
N MET A 67 -8.56 -2.83 -1.43
CA MET A 67 -8.07 -2.44 -2.75
C MET A 67 -9.18 -2.51 -3.79
N SER A 68 -9.45 -1.41 -4.49
CA SER A 68 -10.43 -1.35 -5.58
C SER A 68 -9.78 -0.92 -6.89
N GLY A 69 -9.77 -1.81 -7.90
CA GLY A 69 -9.24 -1.54 -9.24
C GLY A 69 -7.81 -2.07 -9.47
N GLY A 70 -7.36 -2.01 -10.72
CA GLY A 70 -6.18 -2.75 -11.16
C GLY A 70 -4.91 -2.43 -10.38
N SER A 71 -4.26 -3.45 -9.84
CA SER A 71 -3.12 -3.31 -8.92
C SER A 71 -2.16 -4.48 -9.07
N GLN A 72 -0.87 -4.24 -8.89
CA GLN A 72 0.17 -5.26 -8.80
C GLN A 72 0.73 -5.25 -7.39
N MET A 73 0.92 -6.43 -6.83
CA MET A 73 1.36 -6.55 -5.45
C MET A 73 2.31 -7.72 -5.26
N ASN A 74 3.42 -7.47 -4.57
CA ASN A 74 4.23 -8.51 -3.95
C ASN A 74 4.14 -8.38 -2.43
N MET A 75 3.93 -9.51 -1.76
CA MET A 75 3.89 -9.55 -0.30
C MET A 75 4.66 -10.72 0.26
N THR A 76 5.29 -10.46 1.41
CA THR A 76 5.87 -11.47 2.28
C THR A 76 5.16 -11.43 3.64
N GLY A 77 4.98 -12.59 4.29
CA GLY A 77 4.42 -12.67 5.65
C GLY A 77 2.89 -12.58 5.78
N GLY A 78 2.41 -12.50 7.03
CA GLY A 78 1.00 -12.56 7.39
C GLY A 78 0.19 -11.34 6.93
N SER A 79 -0.87 -11.53 6.16
CA SER A 79 -1.73 -10.43 5.69
C SER A 79 -3.20 -10.84 5.57
N GLN A 80 -4.08 -9.84 5.68
CA GLN A 80 -5.50 -9.93 5.37
C GLN A 80 -5.81 -8.98 4.22
N MET A 81 -6.58 -9.44 3.24
CA MET A 81 -6.84 -8.65 2.05
C MET A 81 -8.25 -8.76 1.50
N ASN A 82 -8.76 -7.62 1.06
CA ASN A 82 -9.89 -7.53 0.16
C ASN A 82 -9.48 -6.82 -1.14
N MET A 83 -9.59 -7.52 -2.28
CA MET A 83 -9.31 -6.99 -3.61
C MET A 83 -10.53 -7.05 -4.51
N SER A 84 -10.79 -5.96 -5.24
CA SER A 84 -11.80 -5.89 -6.29
C SER A 84 -11.16 -5.61 -7.66
N ARG A 85 -11.59 -6.37 -8.70
CA ARG A 85 -11.29 -6.26 -10.15
C ARG A 85 -9.87 -5.82 -10.59
N GLY A 86 -9.20 -6.71 -11.34
CA GLY A 86 -8.00 -6.38 -12.12
C GLY A 86 -6.69 -6.37 -11.33
N SER A 87 -6.69 -6.93 -10.12
CA SER A 87 -5.50 -7.05 -9.28
C SER A 87 -4.73 -8.33 -9.60
N GLN A 88 -3.41 -8.23 -9.65
CA GLN A 88 -2.49 -9.36 -9.62
C GLN A 88 -1.69 -9.31 -8.32
N MET A 89 -1.52 -10.47 -7.70
CA MET A 89 -0.84 -10.64 -6.44
C MET A 89 0.16 -11.78 -6.57
N ASN A 90 1.36 -11.55 -6.06
CA ASN A 90 2.33 -12.56 -5.73
C ASN A 90 2.57 -12.52 -4.22
N MET A 91 2.48 -13.68 -3.56
CA MET A 91 2.58 -13.77 -2.13
C MET A 91 3.43 -14.95 -1.69
N THR A 92 4.33 -14.68 -0.74
CA THR A 92 5.14 -15.69 -0.06
C THR A 92 4.96 -15.55 1.46
N GLY A 93 4.06 -16.34 2.05
CA GLY A 93 3.73 -16.27 3.49
C GLY A 93 2.36 -16.89 3.80
N GLU A 94 1.97 -16.97 5.08
CA GLU A 94 0.62 -17.41 5.48
C GLU A 94 -0.42 -16.30 5.25
N VAL A 95 -1.52 -16.62 4.55
CA VAL A 95 -2.73 -15.79 4.53
C VAL A 95 -3.61 -16.21 5.69
N LYS A 96 -4.12 -15.22 6.44
CA LYS A 96 -5.32 -15.43 7.25
C LYS A 96 -6.47 -14.66 6.64
#